data_AF-A0AAC9HL54-F1
#
_entry.id   AF-A0AAC9HL54-F1
#
_cell.length_a   1.000
_cell.length_b   1.000
_cell.length_c   1.000
_cell.angle_alpha   90.00
_cell.angle_beta   90.00
_cell.angle_gamma   90.00
#
_symmetry.space_group_name_H-M   'P 1'
#
loop_
_entity.id
_entity.type
_entity.pdbx_description
1 polymer ?
#
loop_
_entity_poly.entity_id
_entity_poly.type
_entity_poly.pdbx_seq_one_letter_code
_entity_poly.pdbx_strand_id
1 'polypeptide(L)'
;MIPGWHGDPQLFWEPVARPRSAVSDRHAAPPPRPPAGTEITAFCGTRLVVNSDAARSDPTRPQLTCPACADYAWVLRGNPTRSPDQ
;
A
#
# COMPACT_ATOMS: atom_id res chain seq x y z
N MET A 1 -7.05 -2.23 23.64
CA MET A 1 -7.28 -1.83 22.24
C MET A 1 -6.24 -0.77 21.90
N ILE A 2 -5.40 -1.01 20.89
CA ILE A 2 -4.48 0.03 20.40
C ILE A 2 -5.33 1.01 19.58
N PRO A 3 -5.45 2.29 19.98
CA PRO A 3 -6.13 3.28 19.16
C PRO A 3 -5.36 3.44 17.84
N GLY A 4 -6.03 3.32 16.70
CA GLY A 4 -5.44 3.68 15.40
C GLY A 4 -5.26 2.56 14.37
N TRP A 5 -5.71 1.33 14.62
CA TRP A 5 -5.77 0.27 13.60
C TRP A 5 -7.21 0.04 13.13
N HIS A 6 -7.82 1.08 12.58
CA HIS A 6 -8.96 0.94 11.68
C HIS A 6 -8.42 1.26 10.30
N GLY A 7 -8.64 0.36 9.33
CA GLY A 7 -8.18 0.55 7.95
C GLY A 7 -8.46 1.98 7.52
N ASP A 8 -7.42 2.68 7.08
CA ASP A 8 -7.50 4.08 6.67
C ASP A 8 -8.66 4.19 5.66
N PRO A 9 -9.79 4.84 6.00
CA PRO A 9 -10.98 4.81 5.14
C PRO A 9 -10.73 5.49 3.79
N GLN A 10 -9.56 6.11 3.62
CA GLN A 10 -9.13 6.83 2.43
C GLN A 10 -8.24 6.00 1.50
N LEU A 11 -7.75 4.83 1.92
CA LEU A 11 -6.88 3.97 1.08
C LEU A 11 -6.85 2.50 1.52
N PHE A 12 -6.45 1.63 0.60
CA PHE A 12 -6.04 0.27 0.93
C PHE A 12 -4.63 -0.02 0.43
N TRP A 13 -3.98 -0.99 1.06
CA TRP A 13 -2.61 -1.40 0.76
C TRP A 13 -2.56 -2.73 0.01
N GLU A 14 -1.80 -2.79 -1.07
CA GLU A 14 -1.59 -3.97 -1.91
C GLU A 14 -0.10 -4.33 -2.02
N PRO A 15 0.32 -5.54 -1.59
CA PRO A 15 1.69 -5.98 -1.76
C PRO A 15 1.96 -6.42 -3.20
N VAL A 16 3.15 -6.10 -3.71
CA VAL A 16 3.65 -6.52 -5.02
C VAL A 16 5.01 -7.16 -4.80
N ALA A 17 5.15 -8.41 -5.22
CA ALA A 17 6.42 -9.11 -5.14
C ALA A 17 7.47 -8.39 -5.99
N ARG A 18 8.59 -8.01 -5.38
CA ARG A 18 9.74 -7.50 -6.14
C ARG A 18 10.34 -8.64 -6.97
N PRO A 19 10.68 -8.42 -8.25
CA PRO A 19 11.42 -9.39 -9.04
C PRO A 19 12.73 -9.77 -8.34
N ARG A 20 12.99 -11.08 -8.22
CA ARG A 20 14.23 -11.63 -7.62
C ARG A 20 14.51 -11.17 -6.18
N SER A 21 13.48 -10.86 -5.41
CA SER A 21 13.60 -10.50 -4.00
C SER A 21 12.62 -11.27 -3.14
N ALA A 22 13.03 -11.55 -1.89
CA ALA A 22 12.21 -12.16 -0.86
C ALA A 22 11.27 -11.15 -0.16
N VAL A 23 11.19 -9.92 -0.66
CA VAL A 23 10.40 -8.83 -0.09
C VAL A 23 9.32 -8.39 -1.11
N SER A 24 8.19 -7.96 -0.59
CA SER A 24 7.16 -7.25 -1.36
C SER A 24 7.18 -5.75 -1.08
N ASP A 25 6.89 -4.95 -2.09
CA ASP A 25 6.53 -3.56 -1.91
C ASP A 25 5.02 -3.44 -1.68
N ARG A 26 4.64 -2.72 -0.64
CA ARG A 26 3.25 -2.44 -0.31
C ARG A 26 2.88 -1.06 -0.85
N HIS A 27 1.96 -1.05 -1.81
CA HIS A 27 1.49 0.13 -2.52
C HIS A 27 0.09 0.52 -2.06
N ALA A 28 -0.23 1.81 -2.02
CA ALA A 28 -1.55 2.30 -1.63
C ALA A 28 -2.40 2.66 -2.86
N ALA A 29 -3.70 2.40 -2.78
CA ALA A 29 -4.70 2.70 -3.80
C ALA A 29 -6.00 3.20 -3.15
N PRO A 30 -6.84 3.95 -3.89
CA PRO A 30 -8.10 4.48 -3.36
C PRO A 30 -9.13 3.35 -3.13
N PRO A 31 -9.98 3.45 -2.10
CA PRO A 31 -11.07 2.50 -1.86
C PRO A 31 -12.22 2.73 -2.86
N PRO A 32 -13.14 1.75 -3.00
CA PRO A 32 -13.13 0.44 -2.36
C PRO A 32 -12.06 -0.49 -2.97
N ARG A 33 -11.64 -1.49 -2.20
CA ARG A 33 -10.76 -2.55 -2.70
C ARG A 33 -11.53 -3.40 -3.73
N PRO A 34 -11.08 -3.49 -4.99
CA PRO A 34 -11.74 -4.33 -6.00
C PRO A 34 -11.56 -5.83 -5.72
N PRO A 35 -12.28 -6.72 -6.43
CA PRO A 35 -12.06 -8.15 -6.36
C PRO A 35 -10.62 -8.54 -6.72
N ALA A 36 -10.13 -9.63 -6.12
CA ALA A 36 -8.83 -10.20 -6.48
C ALA A 36 -8.74 -10.52 -7.98
N GLY A 37 -7.57 -10.31 -8.58
CA GLY A 37 -7.36 -10.42 -10.02
C GLY A 37 -7.64 -9.14 -10.81
N THR A 38 -8.24 -8.11 -10.19
CA THR A 38 -8.47 -6.82 -10.85
C THR A 38 -7.18 -6.02 -10.96
N GLU A 39 -6.90 -5.46 -12.14
CA GLU A 39 -5.80 -4.52 -12.31
C GLU A 39 -6.18 -3.12 -11.78
N ILE A 40 -5.27 -2.51 -11.02
CA ILE A 40 -5.42 -1.17 -10.47
C ILE A 40 -4.14 -0.37 -10.68
N THR A 41 -4.23 0.95 -10.48
CA THR A 41 -3.08 1.84 -10.41
C THR A 41 -2.94 2.39 -8.99
N ALA A 42 -1.78 2.17 -8.39
CA ALA A 42 -1.44 2.73 -7.07
C ALA A 42 -1.18 4.25 -7.15
N PHE A 43 -1.18 4.94 -6.01
CA PHE A 43 -0.90 6.38 -5.95
C PHE A 43 0.50 6.75 -6.48
N CYS A 44 1.47 5.84 -6.41
CA CYS A 44 2.79 6.04 -7.01
C CYS A 44 2.83 5.82 -8.54
N GLY A 45 1.69 5.54 -9.18
CA GLY A 45 1.57 5.28 -10.62
C GLY A 45 1.84 3.82 -11.03
N THR A 46 2.23 2.95 -10.10
CA THR A 46 2.48 1.53 -10.40
C THR A 46 1.17 0.81 -10.73
N ARG A 47 1.14 0.11 -11.88
CA ARG A 47 0.07 -0.83 -12.23
C ARG A 47 0.31 -2.16 -11.54
N LEU A 48 -0.71 -2.68 -10.88
CA LEU A 48 -0.62 -3.93 -10.11
C LEU A 48 -1.97 -4.65 -10.09
N VAL A 49 -1.94 -5.94 -9.76
CA VAL A 49 -3.13 -6.77 -9.64
C VAL A 49 -3.49 -6.94 -8.18
N VAL A 50 -4.77 -6.80 -7.84
CA VAL A 50 -5.27 -7.04 -6.48
C VAL A 50 -5.08 -8.51 -6.12
N ASN A 51 -4.34 -8.80 -5.06
CA ASN A 51 -4.11 -10.16 -4.60
C ASN A 51 -5.31 -10.70 -3.83
N SER A 52 -5.37 -12.03 -3.76
CA SER A 52 -6.24 -12.74 -2.80
C SER A 52 -5.82 -12.44 -1.36
N ASP A 53 -6.76 -12.60 -0.42
CA ASP A 53 -6.54 -12.37 1.01
C ASP A 53 -5.36 -13.17 1.59
N ALA A 54 -5.20 -14.41 1.12
CA ALA A 54 -4.10 -15.28 1.50
C ALA A 54 -2.74 -14.72 1.06
N ALA A 55 -2.64 -14.26 -0.19
CA ALA A 55 -1.40 -13.70 -0.72
C ALA A 55 -1.06 -12.33 -0.07
N ARG A 56 -2.06 -11.56 0.37
CA ARG A 56 -1.81 -10.31 1.12
C ARG A 56 -1.24 -10.53 2.52
N SER A 57 -1.48 -11.70 3.09
CA SER A 57 -1.11 -12.05 4.47
C SER A 57 0.02 -13.07 4.54
N ASP A 58 0.75 -13.27 3.44
CA ASP A 58 1.87 -14.23 3.37
C ASP A 58 2.96 -13.86 4.41
N PRO A 59 3.16 -14.68 5.46
CA PRO A 59 4.14 -14.39 6.51
C PRO A 59 5.58 -14.66 6.05
N THR A 60 5.78 -15.36 4.94
CA THR A 60 7.11 -15.73 4.42
C THR A 60 7.77 -14.61 3.63
N ARG A 61 7.00 -13.57 3.27
CA ARG A 61 7.44 -12.47 2.43
C ARG A 61 7.20 -11.13 3.13
N PRO A 62 8.22 -10.58 3.83
CA PRO A 62 8.12 -9.28 4.47
C PRO A 62 7.68 -8.19 3.49
N GLN A 63 6.88 -7.24 3.98
CA GLN A 63 6.31 -6.16 3.18
C GLN A 63 6.91 -4.81 3.59
N LEU A 64 7.60 -4.15 2.66
CA LEU A 64 8.09 -2.78 2.84
C LEU A 64 7.09 -1.80 2.25
N THR A 65 6.86 -0.67 2.91
CA THR A 65 5.94 0.34 2.37
C THR A 65 6.63 1.14 1.26
N CYS A 66 5.99 1.25 0.10
CA CYS A 66 6.46 2.12 -0.98
C CYS A 66 6.54 3.58 -0.47
N PRO A 67 7.71 4.27 -0.55
CA PRO A 67 7.87 5.62 0.00
C PRO A 67 6.89 6.63 -0.58
N ALA A 68 6.72 6.66 -1.91
CA ALA A 68 5.77 7.56 -2.56
C ALA A 68 4.32 7.32 -2.08
N CYS A 69 3.91 6.05 -1.91
CA CYS A 69 2.59 5.74 -1.37
C CYS A 69 2.46 6.13 0.11
N ALA A 70 3.54 6.04 0.90
CA ALA A 70 3.56 6.52 2.28
C ALA A 70 3.40 8.04 2.36
N ASP A 71 4.04 8.79 1.46
CA ASP A 71 3.91 10.26 1.37
C ASP A 71 2.48 10.67 0.97
N TYR A 72 1.89 9.98 -0.01
CA TYR A 72 0.47 10.19 -0.34
C TYR A 72 -0.44 9.90 0.86
N ALA A 73 -0.22 8.78 1.57
CA ALA A 73 -0.98 8.46 2.76
C ALA A 73 -0.80 9.50 3.89
N TRP A 74 0.39 10.09 4.01
CA TRP A 74 0.68 11.17 4.95
C TRP A 74 -0.14 12.42 4.64
N VAL A 75 -0.17 12.84 3.38
CA VAL A 75 -0.96 13.99 2.91
C VAL A 75 -2.46 13.74 3.03
N LEU A 76 -2.95 12.54 2.71
CA LEU A 76 -4.38 12.19 2.84
C LEU A 76 -4.90 12.34 4.27
N ARG A 77 -4.05 12.07 5.27
CA ARG A 77 -4.32 12.29 6.69
C ARG A 77 -4.28 13.76 7.12
N GLY A 78 -4.14 14.70 6.19
CA GLY A 78 -4.14 16.15 6.44
C GLY A 78 -2.81 16.69 6.94
N ASN A 79 -1.73 15.91 6.87
CA ASN A 79 -0.42 16.39 7.28
C ASN A 79 0.23 17.24 6.17
N PRO A 80 1.11 18.20 6.52
CA PRO A 80 1.85 18.97 5.54
C PRO A 80 2.79 18.07 4.73
N THR A 81 3.03 18.43 3.47
CA THR A 81 4.07 17.78 2.66
C THR A 81 5.42 17.87 3.39
N ARG A 82 6.12 16.73 3.50
CA ARG A 82 7.49 16.73 4.03
C ARG A 82 8.37 17.48 3.03
N SER A 83 8.95 18.60 3.45
CA SER A 83 10.00 19.26 2.65
C SER A 83 11.18 18.31 2.51
N PRO A 84 11.86 18.25 1.35
CA PRO A 84 13.01 17.37 1.14
C PRO A 84 14.23 17.69 2.03
N ASP A 85 14.19 18.79 2.80
CA ASP A 85 15.24 19.25 3.73
C ASP A 85 15.04 18.78 5.19
N GLN A 86 14.37 17.65 5.43
CA GLN A 86 14.19 17.02 6.75
C GLN A 86 14.62 15.56 6.71
#